data_AF-A0A351ET82-F1
#
_entry.id   AF-A0A351ET82-F1
#
_cell.length_a   1.000
_cell.length_b   1.000
_cell.length_c   1.000
_cell.angle_alpha   90.00
_cell.angle_beta   90.00
_cell.angle_gamma   90.00
#
_symmetry.space_group_name_H-M   'P 1'
#
loop_
_entity.id
_entity.type
_entity.pdbx_description
1 polymer ?
#
loop_
_entity_poly.entity_id
_entity_poly.type
_entity_poly.pdbx_seq_one_letter_code
_entity_poly.pdbx_strand_id
1 'polypeptide(L)'
;MKTCPFNTEGVLAERAVLWAAIRLPFTRSFIAKLDDKVGNGAINTIKKWWWDLEWTDGRAVEPTKGTNARGLDMDGGRIANKQQVALYPADVLPPGDAIDVPVKLMRKEAVARGKMAETPAAARARVG
;
A
#
# COMPACT_ATOMS: atom_id res chain seq x y z
N MET A 1 1.17 5.13 0.91
CA MET A 1 1.76 6.48 1.08
C MET A 1 1.22 7.15 2.34
N LYS A 2 -0.08 7.43 2.47
CA LYS A 2 -0.67 8.20 3.60
C LYS A 2 -0.28 7.72 5.01
N THR A 3 -0.44 6.44 5.30
CA THR A 3 -0.21 5.84 6.64
C THR A 3 1.23 5.34 6.84
N CYS A 4 2.15 5.65 5.92
CA CYS A 4 3.54 5.25 6.09
C CYS A 4 4.20 6.13 7.15
N PRO A 5 4.96 5.58 8.12
CA PRO A 5 5.68 6.37 9.12
C PRO A 5 6.72 7.34 8.52
N PHE A 6 7.12 7.11 7.26
CA PHE A 6 8.03 8.02 6.52
C PHE A 6 7.30 9.18 5.82
N ASN A 7 5.96 9.17 5.80
CA ASN A 7 5.14 10.20 5.17
C ASN A 7 4.69 11.26 6.19
N THR A 8 5.67 11.95 6.79
CA THR A 8 5.46 13.02 7.77
C THR A 8 5.58 14.41 7.14
N GLU A 9 5.04 15.44 7.79
CA GLU A 9 5.17 16.84 7.32
C GLU A 9 6.62 17.32 7.22
N GLY A 10 7.55 16.67 7.92
CA GLY A 10 8.98 16.94 7.81
C GLY A 10 9.44 18.19 8.54
N VAL A 11 8.71 18.60 9.59
CA VAL A 11 9.14 19.66 10.50
C VAL A 11 10.23 19.13 11.46
N LEU A 12 10.76 19.99 12.32
CA LEU A 12 12.06 19.77 12.98
C LEU A 12 12.12 18.44 13.77
N ALA A 13 11.01 18.08 14.43
CA ALA A 13 10.90 16.86 15.23
C ALA A 13 10.86 15.60 14.36
N GLU A 14 10.05 15.59 13.30
CA GLU A 14 9.91 14.43 12.41
C GLU A 14 11.20 14.18 11.65
N ARG A 15 11.95 15.23 11.28
CA ARG A 15 13.29 15.08 10.70
C ARG A 15 14.23 14.31 11.61
N ALA A 16 14.23 14.59 12.91
CA ALA A 16 15.05 13.88 13.88
C ALA A 16 14.61 12.41 14.03
N VAL A 17 13.30 12.15 14.02
CA VAL A 17 12.73 10.78 14.04
C VAL A 17 13.12 10.00 12.80
N LEU A 18 13.00 10.59 11.60
CA LEU A 18 13.41 9.97 10.34
C LEU A 18 14.92 9.70 10.29
N TRP A 19 15.73 10.66 10.75
CA TRP A 19 17.18 10.47 10.88
C TRP A 19 17.52 9.29 11.80
N ALA A 20 16.85 9.19 12.96
CA ALA A 20 17.03 8.10 13.89
C ALA A 20 16.61 6.75 13.28
N ALA A 21 15.49 6.69 12.54
CA ALA A 21 15.04 5.48 11.87
C ALA A 21 16.05 4.96 10.83
N ILE A 22 16.74 5.87 10.14
CA ILE A 22 17.79 5.55 9.17
C ILE A 22 19.06 5.08 9.90
N ARG A 23 19.57 5.88 10.84
CA ARG A 23 20.92 5.72 11.40
C ARG A 23 21.00 4.79 12.60
N LEU A 24 19.90 4.58 13.32
CA LEU A 24 19.86 3.82 14.58
C LEU A 24 18.89 2.63 14.42
N PRO A 25 19.34 1.46 13.94
CA PRO A 25 18.46 0.33 13.67
C PRO A 25 17.62 -0.14 14.87
N PHE A 26 18.15 0.03 16.09
CA PHE A 26 17.49 -0.36 17.33
C PHE A 26 16.26 0.50 17.68
N THR A 27 16.10 1.70 17.10
CA THR A 27 14.95 2.57 17.36
C THR A 27 13.74 2.25 16.48
N ARG A 28 13.92 1.50 15.39
CA ARG A 28 12.89 1.31 14.34
C ARG A 28 11.57 0.73 14.84
N SER A 29 11.64 -0.32 15.67
CA SER A 29 10.42 -0.93 16.22
C SER A 29 9.68 0.01 17.18
N PHE A 30 10.43 0.80 17.95
CA PHE A 30 9.84 1.78 18.85
C PHE A 30 9.18 2.93 18.07
N ILE A 31 9.87 3.48 17.06
CA ILE A 31 9.35 4.55 16.20
C ILE A 31 8.05 4.11 15.51
N ALA A 32 7.98 2.88 14.98
CA ALA A 32 6.77 2.36 14.36
C ALA A 32 5.58 2.33 15.35
N LYS A 33 5.79 1.86 16.58
CA LYS A 33 4.73 1.85 17.62
C LYS A 33 4.35 3.25 18.07
N LEU A 34 5.31 4.17 18.09
CA LEU A 34 5.07 5.57 18.44
C LEU A 34 4.21 6.25 17.38
N ASP A 35 4.46 5.98 16.10
CA ASP A 35 3.67 6.49 14.97
C ASP A 35 2.19 6.11 15.10
N ASP A 36 1.91 4.82 15.38
CA ASP A 36 0.57 4.32 15.65
C ASP A 36 -0.07 5.02 16.86
N LYS A 37 0.69 5.19 17.96
CA LYS A 37 0.21 5.81 19.21
C LYS A 37 -0.12 7.30 19.03
N VAL A 38 0.63 8.03 18.22
CA VAL A 38 0.40 9.45 17.91
C VAL A 38 -0.78 9.62 16.95
N GLY A 39 -1.17 8.54 16.25
CA GLY A 39 -2.29 8.58 15.30
C GLY A 39 -1.92 9.23 13.98
N ASN A 40 -0.64 9.16 13.60
CA ASN A 40 -0.19 9.64 12.30
C ASN A 40 -0.92 8.89 11.18
N GLY A 41 -1.35 9.63 10.16
CA GLY A 41 -2.16 9.09 9.07
C GLY A 41 -3.68 9.16 9.29
N ALA A 42 -4.15 9.60 10.46
CA ALA A 42 -5.57 9.92 10.68
C ALA A 42 -6.07 11.02 9.73
N ILE A 43 -7.39 11.10 9.55
CA ILE A 43 -8.02 12.14 8.74
C ILE A 43 -8.03 13.45 9.52
N ASN A 44 -7.32 14.46 9.02
CA ASN A 44 -7.42 15.83 9.50
C ASN A 44 -8.50 16.57 8.68
N THR A 45 -9.68 16.80 9.27
CA THR A 45 -10.82 17.44 8.60
C THR A 45 -10.56 18.91 8.26
N ILE A 46 -9.71 19.61 9.02
CA ILE A 46 -9.30 20.99 8.74
C ILE A 46 -8.59 21.09 7.37
N LYS A 47 -7.89 20.02 6.97
CA LYS A 47 -7.15 19.95 5.70
C LYS A 47 -8.01 19.48 4.52
N LYS A 48 -9.29 19.16 4.72
CA LYS A 48 -10.22 18.82 3.63
C LYS A 48 -10.76 20.12 3.01
N TRP A 49 -10.06 20.64 2.02
CA TRP A 49 -10.43 21.87 1.31
C TRP A 49 -11.20 21.64 0.01
N TRP A 50 -11.33 20.39 -0.43
CA TRP A 50 -12.02 20.00 -1.67
C TRP A 50 -13.46 19.54 -1.42
N TRP A 51 -14.25 19.52 -2.49
CA TRP A 51 -15.61 18.98 -2.50
C TRP A 51 -15.62 17.52 -2.96
N ASP A 52 -16.54 16.74 -2.39
CA ASP A 52 -16.81 15.39 -2.85
C ASP A 52 -17.82 15.48 -4.00
N LEU A 53 -17.35 15.34 -5.24
CA LEU A 53 -18.17 15.41 -6.45
C LEU A 53 -17.91 14.18 -7.33
N GLU A 54 -18.97 13.56 -7.83
CA GLU A 54 -18.96 12.47 -8.80
C GLU A 54 -19.56 12.96 -10.12
N TRP A 55 -18.93 12.63 -11.25
CA TRP A 55 -19.45 13.01 -12.57
C TRP A 55 -20.32 11.89 -13.12
N THR A 56 -21.63 12.14 -13.25
CA THR A 56 -22.60 11.19 -13.79
C THR A 56 -23.53 11.90 -14.77
N ASP A 57 -23.84 11.24 -15.89
CA ASP A 57 -24.78 11.73 -16.91
C ASP A 57 -24.58 13.20 -17.33
N GLY A 58 -23.31 13.62 -17.46
CA GLY A 58 -22.95 14.98 -17.91
C GLY A 58 -23.09 16.08 -16.85
N ARG A 59 -23.23 15.73 -15.56
CA ARG A 59 -23.31 16.70 -14.46
C ARG A 59 -22.48 16.25 -13.24
N ALA A 60 -22.11 17.22 -12.41
CA ALA A 60 -21.50 16.97 -11.11
C ALA A 60 -22.61 16.72 -10.06
N VAL A 61 -22.54 15.59 -9.38
CA VAL A 61 -23.47 15.19 -8.31
C VAL A 61 -22.69 14.81 -7.04
N GLU A 62 -23.37 14.66 -5.92
CA GLU A 62 -22.79 14.04 -4.73
C GLU A 62 -22.51 12.54 -4.99
N PRO A 63 -21.42 11.96 -4.45
CA PRO A 63 -21.08 10.56 -4.69
C PRO A 63 -22.21 9.58 -4.34
N THR A 64 -22.67 8.84 -5.34
CA THR A 64 -23.82 7.92 -5.25
C THR A 64 -23.59 6.73 -4.31
N LYS A 65 -22.32 6.35 -4.12
CA LYS A 65 -21.89 5.27 -3.21
C LYS A 65 -21.25 5.79 -1.92
N GLY A 66 -21.30 7.11 -1.69
CA GLY A 66 -20.66 7.78 -0.57
C GLY A 66 -19.14 7.93 -0.70
N THR A 67 -18.54 8.60 0.28
CA THR A 67 -17.10 8.91 0.32
C THR A 67 -16.37 8.05 1.35
N ASN A 68 -15.21 7.52 0.99
CA ASN A 68 -14.36 6.77 1.93
C ASN A 68 -13.81 7.70 3.02
N ALA A 69 -14.17 7.46 4.29
CA ALA A 69 -13.61 8.13 5.47
C ALA A 69 -12.99 7.12 6.44
N ARG A 70 -11.92 6.43 6.00
CA ARG A 70 -11.32 5.32 6.75
C ARG A 70 -10.48 5.83 7.93
N GLY A 71 -10.81 5.34 9.13
CA GLY A 71 -9.97 5.48 10.33
C GLY A 71 -8.75 4.57 10.29
N LEU A 72 -7.86 4.75 11.27
CA LEU A 72 -6.75 3.83 11.49
C LEU A 72 -7.28 2.53 12.10
N ASP A 73 -6.76 1.40 11.61
CA ASP A 73 -7.05 0.06 12.14
C ASP A 73 -5.84 -0.42 12.93
N MET A 74 -5.97 -0.42 14.27
CA MET A 74 -4.91 -0.84 15.20
C MET A 74 -5.01 -2.32 15.59
N ASP A 75 -6.14 -2.96 15.28
CA ASP A 75 -6.47 -4.32 15.74
C ASP A 75 -6.32 -5.36 14.63
N GLY A 76 -6.06 -4.95 13.40
CA GLY A 76 -5.95 -5.82 12.21
C GLY A 76 -4.89 -6.93 12.29
N GLY A 77 -3.94 -6.84 13.22
CA GLY A 77 -3.00 -7.92 13.56
C GLY A 77 -2.08 -8.36 12.40
N ARG A 78 -1.36 -9.48 12.61
CA ARG A 78 -0.44 -10.05 11.60
C ARG A 78 -1.16 -11.07 10.71
N ILE A 79 -1.51 -10.67 9.49
CA ILE A 79 -2.25 -11.54 8.54
C ILE A 79 -1.36 -12.25 7.51
N ALA A 80 -0.05 -12.05 7.55
CA ALA A 80 0.89 -12.55 6.52
C ALA A 80 0.72 -14.05 6.22
N ASN A 81 0.52 -14.88 7.25
CA ASN A 81 0.37 -16.33 7.08
C ASN A 81 -0.94 -16.76 6.38
N LYS A 82 -1.98 -15.92 6.43
CA LYS A 82 -3.30 -16.18 5.85
C LYS A 82 -3.50 -15.46 4.52
N GLN A 83 -2.68 -14.45 4.23
CA GLN A 83 -2.83 -13.59 3.07
C GLN A 83 -2.47 -14.35 1.78
N GLN A 84 -3.39 -14.34 0.83
CA GLN A 84 -3.17 -14.90 -0.51
C GLN A 84 -3.03 -13.77 -1.52
N VAL A 85 -1.80 -13.54 -2.00
CA VAL A 85 -1.49 -12.53 -3.00
C VAL A 85 -1.34 -13.20 -4.37
N ALA A 86 -2.06 -12.69 -5.37
CA ALA A 86 -1.94 -13.13 -6.75
C ALA A 86 -0.78 -12.39 -7.43
N LEU A 87 0.13 -13.11 -8.07
CA LEU A 87 1.25 -12.53 -8.82
C LEU A 87 1.06 -12.78 -10.32
N TYR A 88 1.23 -11.73 -11.12
CA TYR A 88 1.09 -11.76 -12.59
C TYR A 88 2.43 -11.37 -13.24
N PRO A 89 3.36 -12.33 -13.42
CA PRO A 89 4.62 -12.10 -14.14
C PRO A 89 4.42 -11.93 -15.66
N ALA A 90 5.48 -11.54 -16.36
CA ALA A 90 5.41 -11.18 -17.78
C ALA A 90 4.90 -12.31 -18.71
N ASP A 91 5.13 -13.57 -18.35
CA ASP A 91 4.70 -14.76 -19.09
C ASP A 91 3.17 -14.97 -19.13
N VAL A 92 2.42 -14.37 -18.20
CA VAL A 92 0.95 -14.46 -18.13
C VAL A 92 0.25 -13.15 -18.50
N LEU A 93 1.02 -12.11 -18.82
CA LEU A 93 0.49 -10.84 -19.28
C LEU A 93 0.18 -10.91 -20.79
N PRO A 94 -0.71 -10.04 -21.29
CA PRO A 94 -0.91 -9.87 -22.72
C PRO A 94 0.43 -9.60 -23.43
N PRO A 95 0.64 -10.17 -24.64
CA PRO A 95 1.79 -9.81 -25.45
C PRO A 95 1.70 -8.32 -25.86
N GLY A 96 2.84 -7.72 -26.20
CA GLY A 96 2.92 -6.27 -26.44
C GLY A 96 2.08 -5.77 -27.63
N ASP A 97 1.69 -6.66 -28.54
CA ASP A 97 0.85 -6.39 -29.71
C ASP A 97 -0.65 -6.66 -29.46
N ALA A 98 -1.04 -7.12 -28.27
CA ALA A 98 -2.44 -7.38 -27.90
C ALA A 98 -3.22 -6.11 -27.51
N ILE A 99 -3.25 -5.12 -28.42
CA ILE A 99 -4.12 -3.95 -28.30
C ILE A 99 -5.56 -4.38 -28.62
N ASP A 100 -6.53 -3.96 -27.79
CA ASP A 100 -7.96 -4.30 -27.90
C ASP A 100 -8.32 -5.79 -27.87
N VAL A 101 -7.37 -6.68 -27.53
CA VAL A 101 -7.62 -8.11 -27.34
C VAL A 101 -7.89 -8.38 -25.84
N PRO A 102 -9.09 -8.84 -25.47
CA PRO A 102 -9.39 -9.15 -24.08
C PRO A 102 -8.64 -10.42 -23.63
N VAL A 103 -7.67 -10.25 -22.74
CA VAL A 103 -6.95 -11.36 -22.11
C VAL A 103 -7.48 -11.58 -20.70
N LYS A 104 -7.93 -12.81 -20.41
CA LYS A 104 -8.45 -13.17 -19.10
C LYS A 104 -7.32 -13.56 -18.14
N LEU A 105 -7.13 -12.77 -17.10
CA LEU A 105 -6.18 -13.08 -16.03
C LEU A 105 -6.72 -14.17 -15.08
N MET A 106 -6.00 -15.27 -14.97
CA MET A 106 -6.40 -16.42 -14.16
C MET A 106 -5.93 -16.31 -12.71
N ARG A 107 -6.77 -15.73 -11.83
CA ARG A 107 -6.44 -15.48 -10.41
C ARG A 107 -5.98 -16.73 -9.65
N LYS A 108 -6.65 -17.88 -9.83
CA LYS A 108 -6.32 -19.12 -9.09
C LYS A 108 -4.88 -19.55 -9.36
N GLU A 109 -4.46 -19.49 -10.62
CA GLU A 109 -3.09 -19.80 -11.01
C GLU A 109 -2.11 -18.74 -10.53
N ALA A 110 -2.47 -17.46 -10.58
CA ALA A 110 -1.62 -16.37 -10.08
C ALA A 110 -1.34 -16.47 -8.58
N VAL A 111 -2.30 -16.95 -7.78
CA VAL A 111 -2.09 -17.25 -6.36
C VAL A 111 -1.18 -18.47 -6.19
N ALA A 112 -1.35 -19.53 -6.99
CA ALA A 112 -0.47 -20.69 -6.95
C ALA A 112 0.97 -20.33 -7.33
N ARG A 113 1.16 -19.52 -8.39
CA ARG A 113 2.47 -18.98 -8.79
C ARG A 113 3.10 -18.13 -7.70
N GLY A 114 2.34 -17.25 -7.05
CA GLY A 114 2.83 -16.44 -5.94
C GLY A 114 3.41 -17.26 -4.79
N LYS A 115 2.85 -18.45 -4.51
CA LYS A 115 3.39 -19.38 -3.51
C LYS A 115 4.68 -20.09 -3.95
N MET A 116 4.89 -20.24 -5.25
CA MET A 116 6.06 -20.90 -5.85
C MET A 116 7.14 -19.89 -6.27
N ALA A 117 6.95 -18.60 -6.01
CA ALA A 117 7.91 -17.56 -6.40
C ALA A 117 9.27 -17.80 -5.75
N GLU A 118 10.34 -17.67 -6.55
CA GLU A 118 11.72 -17.79 -6.06
C GLU A 118 11.98 -16.77 -4.93
N THR A 119 12.57 -17.23 -3.82
CA THR A 119 12.91 -16.32 -2.73
C THR A 119 14.18 -15.51 -3.07
N PRO A 120 14.34 -14.29 -2.53
CA PRO A 120 15.57 -13.52 -2.74
C PRO A 120 16.85 -14.26 -2.30
N ALA A 121 16.76 -15.14 -1.28
CA ALA A 121 17.89 -15.94 -0.85
C ALA A 121 18.27 -17.03 -1.88
N ALA A 122 17.28 -17.73 -2.44
CA ALA A 122 17.49 -18.72 -3.49
C ALA A 122 18.07 -18.08 -4.76
N ALA A 123 17.53 -16.93 -5.17
CA ALA A 123 18.03 -16.19 -6.33
C ALA A 123 19.50 -15.78 -6.17
N ARG A 124 19.92 -15.32 -4.97
CA ARG A 124 21.33 -15.00 -4.68
C ARG A 124 22.24 -16.23 -4.75
N ALA A 125 21.80 -17.37 -4.22
CA ALA A 125 22.58 -18.61 -4.25
C ALA A 125 22.71 -19.20 -5.67
N ARG A 126 21.79 -18.88 -6.58
CA ARG A 126 21.85 -19.28 -7.99
C ARG A 126 22.82 -18.42 -8.81
N VAL A 127 23.00 -17.15 -8.45
CA VAL A 127 23.79 -16.17 -9.22
C VAL A 127 25.20 -15.97 -8.66
N GLY A 128 25.37 -16.12 -7.34
CA GLY A 128 26.67 -16.04 -6.66
C GLY A 128 27.42 -17.36 -6.69
#